data_AF-A0A958SAT7-F1
#
_entry.id   AF-A0A958SAT7-F1
#
_cell.length_a   1.000
_cell.length_b   1.000
_cell.length_c   1.000
_cell.angle_alpha   90.00
_cell.angle_beta   90.00
_cell.angle_gamma   90.00
#
_symmetry.space_group_name_H-M   'P 1'
#
loop_
_entity.id
_entity.type
_entity.pdbx_description
1 polymer ?
#
loop_
_entity_poly.entity_id
_entity_poly.type
_entity_poly.pdbx_seq_one_letter_code
_entity_poly.pdbx_strand_id
1 'polypeptide(L)'
;MTKVKVLITVKTYPTLSEKYKELACTAGFRQDGSWIRLYPIPFRLLDQEKRYKKYQWVEVDIARNKGDQRPESYRVLDTNAMQLLDE
;
A
#
# COMPACT_ATOMS: atom_id res chain seq x y z
N MET A 1 -0.22 9.87 12.89
CA MET A 1 -0.33 8.69 12.01
C MET A 1 -1.72 8.76 11.40
N THR A 2 -1.86 8.56 10.10
CA THR A 2 -3.17 8.68 9.44
C THR A 2 -3.58 7.31 8.92
N LYS A 3 -4.66 6.77 9.47
CA LYS A 3 -5.27 5.53 9.01
C LYS A 3 -6.18 5.85 7.84
N VAL A 4 -6.02 5.14 6.72
CA VAL A 4 -6.82 5.39 5.51
C VAL A 4 -7.34 4.10 4.92
N LYS A 5 -8.55 4.16 4.37
CA LYS A 5 -9.12 3.10 3.54
C LYS A 5 -8.78 3.33 2.08
N VAL A 6 -8.27 2.29 1.42
CA VAL A 6 -7.81 2.34 0.03
C VAL A 6 -8.40 1.18 -0.75
N LEU A 7 -9.09 1.47 -1.85
CA LEU A 7 -9.48 0.48 -2.83
C LEU A 7 -8.28 0.19 -3.72
N ILE A 8 -7.73 -1.02 -3.64
CA ILE A 8 -6.55 -1.39 -4.41
C ILE A 8 -6.92 -1.58 -5.88
N THR A 9 -6.40 -0.74 -6.78
CA THR A 9 -6.66 -0.84 -8.22
C THR A 9 -5.41 -1.15 -9.04
N VAL A 10 -4.23 -0.90 -8.50
CA VAL A 10 -2.94 -1.14 -9.16
C VAL A 10 -2.01 -1.92 -8.24
N LYS A 11 -1.44 -3.00 -8.79
CA LYS A 11 -0.39 -3.79 -8.16
C LYS A 11 0.75 -3.92 -9.15
N THR A 12 1.92 -3.38 -8.85
CA THR A 12 3.08 -3.55 -9.73
C THR A 12 3.74 -4.89 -9.46
N TYR A 13 4.42 -5.43 -10.47
CA TYR A 13 5.30 -6.57 -10.26
C TYR A 13 6.47 -6.14 -9.36
N PRO A 14 6.81 -6.91 -8.32
CA PRO A 14 7.87 -6.53 -7.40
C PRO A 14 9.24 -6.56 -8.08
N THR A 15 10.05 -5.54 -7.81
CA THR A 15 11.48 -5.58 -8.09
C THR A 15 12.22 -6.04 -6.83
N LEU A 16 13.02 -7.11 -6.94
CA LEU A 16 13.91 -7.53 -5.88
C LEU A 16 14.99 -6.46 -5.69
N SER A 17 15.14 -5.97 -4.47
CA SER A 17 16.17 -4.99 -4.12
C SER A 17 17.05 -5.56 -3.02
N GLU A 18 18.35 -5.49 -3.18
CA GLU A 18 19.33 -5.91 -2.17
C GLU A 18 19.11 -5.21 -0.81
N LYS A 19 18.61 -3.96 -0.83
CA LYS A 19 18.43 -3.13 0.37
C LYS A 19 17.06 -3.31 1.05
N TYR A 20 16.01 -3.60 0.29
CA TYR A 20 14.63 -3.59 0.81
C TYR A 20 13.88 -4.92 0.66
N LYS A 21 14.56 -5.99 0.22
CA LYS A 21 14.04 -7.32 -0.15
C LYS A 21 13.05 -7.27 -1.31
N GLU A 22 11.98 -6.47 -1.20
CA GLU A 22 10.96 -6.27 -2.23
C GLU A 22 10.50 -4.81 -2.30
N LEU A 23 10.59 -4.21 -3.49
CA LEU A 23 10.06 -2.89 -3.78
C LEU A 23 8.90 -3.02 -4.78
N ALA A 24 7.69 -3.25 -4.26
CA ALA A 24 6.48 -3.13 -5.07
C ALA A 24 5.73 -1.83 -4.75
N CYS A 25 5.16 -1.23 -5.78
CA CYS A 25 4.24 -0.12 -5.68
C CYS A 25 2.81 -0.67 -5.72
N THR A 26 1.97 -0.18 -4.82
CA THR A 26 0.53 -0.39 -4.88
C THR A 26 -0.15 0.96 -4.96
N ALA A 27 -1.21 1.08 -5.76
CA ALA A 27 -1.98 2.32 -5.83
C ALA A 27 -3.48 2.02 -5.90
N GLY A 28 -4.26 3.03 -5.59
CA GLY A 28 -5.69 2.90 -5.38
C GLY A 28 -6.40 4.22 -5.21
N PHE A 29 -7.65 4.12 -4.81
CA PHE A 29 -8.49 5.27 -4.49
C PHE A 29 -8.85 5.26 -3.01
N ARG A 30 -8.86 6.45 -2.39
CA ARG A 30 -9.48 6.64 -1.09
C ARG A 30 -11.01 6.66 -1.23
N GLN A 31 -11.72 6.66 -0.11
CA GLN A 31 -13.19 6.71 -0.09
C GLN A 31 -13.77 7.98 -0.74
N ASP A 32 -13.02 9.08 -0.72
CA ASP A 32 -13.37 10.34 -1.38
C ASP A 32 -13.05 10.36 -2.89
N GLY A 33 -12.56 9.24 -3.45
CA GLY A 33 -12.16 9.12 -4.85
C GLY A 33 -10.77 9.71 -5.16
N SER A 34 -10.05 10.24 -4.16
CA SER A 34 -8.71 10.76 -4.38
C SER A 34 -7.70 9.63 -4.61
N TRP A 35 -6.77 9.86 -5.54
CA TRP A 35 -5.73 8.90 -5.86
C TRP A 35 -4.68 8.81 -4.74
N ILE A 36 -4.22 7.60 -4.47
CA ILE A 36 -3.16 7.32 -3.50
C ILE A 36 -2.19 6.26 -4.03
N ARG A 37 -0.90 6.52 -3.83
CA ARG A 37 0.20 5.62 -4.12
C ARG A 37 0.89 5.22 -2.82
N LEU A 38 0.96 3.92 -2.57
CA LEU A 38 1.64 3.30 -1.44
C LEU A 38 2.96 2.68 -1.91
N TYR A 39 4.07 3.16 -1.36
CA TYR A 39 5.40 2.65 -1.68
C TYR A 39 6.38 2.83 -0.52
N PRO A 40 7.23 1.82 -0.22
CA PRO A 40 7.18 0.46 -0.76
C PRO A 40 6.12 -0.40 -0.06
N ILE A 41 5.54 -1.36 -0.78
CA ILE A 41 4.79 -2.48 -0.19
C ILE A 41 5.51 -3.78 -0.53
N PRO A 42 5.99 -4.55 0.45
CA PRO A 42 6.59 -5.86 0.22
C PRO A 42 5.49 -6.94 0.11
N PHE A 43 4.68 -6.90 -0.95
CA PHE A 43 3.45 -7.70 -1.07
C PHE A 43 3.67 -9.20 -0.85
N ARG A 44 4.75 -9.80 -1.37
CA ARG A 44 5.01 -11.24 -1.17
C ARG A 44 5.45 -11.59 0.25
N LEU A 45 5.96 -10.62 1.01
CA LEU A 45 6.39 -10.82 2.39
C LEU A 45 5.25 -10.59 3.39
N LEU A 46 4.08 -10.12 2.94
CA LEU A 46 2.89 -10.07 3.78
C LEU A 46 2.44 -11.49 4.16
N ASP A 47 1.95 -11.61 5.40
CA ASP A 47 1.22 -12.79 5.86
C ASP A 47 0.13 -13.16 4.86
N GLN A 48 -0.13 -14.45 4.65
CA GLN A 48 -1.08 -14.89 3.63
C GLN A 48 -2.47 -14.25 3.80
N GLU A 49 -2.91 -14.07 5.03
CA GLU A 49 -4.20 -13.46 5.41
C GLU A 49 -4.27 -11.95 5.07
N LYS A 50 -3.13 -11.28 4.88
CA LYS A 50 -3.04 -9.85 4.54
C LYS A 50 -2.75 -9.60 3.07
N ARG A 51 -2.64 -10.66 2.26
CA ARG A 51 -2.41 -10.54 0.81
C ARG A 51 -3.69 -10.15 0.10
N TYR A 52 -3.90 -8.84 0.00
CA TYR A 52 -5.04 -8.27 -0.71
C TYR A 52 -5.09 -8.62 -2.21
N LYS A 53 -6.31 -8.73 -2.71
CA LYS A 53 -6.65 -8.90 -4.13
C LYS A 53 -6.75 -7.55 -4.83
N LYS A 54 -6.85 -7.57 -6.16
CA LYS A 54 -7.22 -6.37 -6.93
C LYS A 54 -8.70 -6.08 -6.68
N TYR A 55 -9.05 -4.81 -6.57
CA TYR A 55 -10.38 -4.30 -6.22
C TYR A 55 -10.87 -4.65 -4.82
N GLN A 56 -9.94 -4.88 -3.90
CA GLN A 56 -10.25 -5.08 -2.48
C GLN A 56 -9.98 -3.80 -1.70
N TRP A 57 -10.83 -3.51 -0.72
CA TRP A 57 -10.58 -2.45 0.23
C TRP A 57 -9.56 -2.90 1.28
N VAL A 58 -8.63 -2.02 1.62
CA VAL A 58 -7.69 -2.23 2.72
C VAL A 58 -7.67 -1.01 3.61
N GLU A 59 -7.49 -1.22 4.90
CA GLU A 59 -7.21 -0.16 5.86
C GLU A 59 -5.74 -0.22 6.26
N VAL A 60 -5.05 0.91 6.18
CA VAL A 60 -3.59 0.97 6.39
C VAL A 60 -3.16 2.30 6.99
N ASP A 61 -2.15 2.22 7.86
CA ASP A 61 -1.49 3.39 8.43
C ASP A 61 -0.42 3.92 7.49
N ILE A 62 -0.57 5.20 7.12
CA ILE A 62 0.30 5.85 6.15
C ILE A 62 0.98 7.09 6.70
N ALA A 63 2.12 7.42 6.10
CA ALA A 63 2.81 8.70 6.28
C ALA A 63 3.28 9.26 4.93
N ARG A 64 3.37 10.59 4.87
CA ARG A 64 3.85 11.30 3.69
C ARG A 64 5.28 10.87 3.34
N ASN A 65 5.53 10.50 2.09
CA ASN A 65 6.87 10.15 1.65
C ASN A 65 7.70 11.43 1.40
N LYS A 66 8.54 11.84 2.35
CA LYS A 66 9.39 13.05 2.22
C LYS A 66 10.38 13.00 1.05
N GLY A 67 10.69 11.81 0.53
CA GLY A 67 11.61 11.63 -0.61
C GLY A 67 10.90 11.55 -1.97
N ASP A 68 9.58 11.64 -2.01
CA ASP A 68 8.79 11.60 -3.25
C ASP A 68 7.81 12.78 -3.25
N GLN A 69 8.05 13.75 -4.15
CA GLN A 69 7.31 15.01 -4.16
C GLN A 69 5.86 14.87 -4.64
N ARG A 70 5.50 13.75 -5.26
CA ARG A 70 4.15 13.50 -5.80
C ARG A 70 3.08 13.58 -4.70
N PRO A 71 2.00 14.38 -4.83
CA PRO A 71 0.98 14.60 -3.79
C PRO A 71 0.27 13.32 -3.32
N GLU A 72 0.24 12.30 -4.17
CA GLU A 72 -0.34 10.99 -3.91
C GLU A 72 0.64 10.00 -3.24
N SER A 73 1.94 10.32 -3.09
CA SER A 73 2.92 9.36 -2.56
C SER A 73 2.94 9.27 -1.03
N TYR A 74 2.69 8.07 -0.52
CA TYR A 74 2.74 7.74 0.90
C TYR A 74 3.51 6.44 1.12
N ARG A 75 4.16 6.35 2.28
CA ARG A 75 4.75 5.12 2.80
C ARG A 75 3.77 4.45 3.74
N VAL A 76 3.74 3.13 3.74
CA VAL A 76 3.07 2.36 4.78
C VAL A 76 3.98 2.30 5.99
N LEU A 77 3.42 2.59 7.16
CA LEU A 77 4.16 2.63 8.43
C LEU A 77 4.31 1.23 9.03
N ASP A 78 3.23 0.45 8.99
CA ASP A 78 3.20 -0.91 9.49
C ASP A 78 2.36 -1.79 8.57
N THR A 79 3.01 -2.74 7.91
CA THR A 79 2.32 -3.73 7.06
C THR A 79 1.61 -4.81 7.87
N ASN A 80 1.98 -5.01 9.14
CA ASN A 80 1.35 -6.00 10.02
C ASN A 80 0.00 -5.51 10.54
N ALA A 81 -0.15 -4.20 10.72
CA ALA A 81 -1.41 -3.57 11.11
C ALA A 81 -2.39 -3.36 9.94
N MET A 82 -2.01 -3.74 8.71
CA MET A 82 -2.90 -3.66 7.55
C MET A 82 -4.08 -4.62 7.71
N GLN A 83 -5.28 -4.11 7.48
CA GLN A 83 -6.51 -4.88 7.57
C GLN A 83 -7.16 -4.98 6.19
N LEU A 84 -7.53 -6.20 5.80
CA LEU A 84 -8.37 -6.42 4.63
C LEU A 84 -9.81 -6.11 5.01
N LEU A 85 -10.45 -5.26 4.22
CA LEU A 85 -11.86 -4.95 4.34
C LEU A 85 -12.58 -5.66 3.19
N ASP A 86 -13.63 -6.41 3.53
CA ASP A 86 -14.47 -7.23 2.65
C ASP A 86 -13.90 -8.63 2.28
N GLU A 87 -14.81 -9.63 2.24
CA GLU A 87 -14.62 -11.02 1.76
C GLU A 87 -14.83 -11.12 0.24
#